data_AF-A0A023H3U3-F1
#
_entry.id   AF-A0A023H3U3-F1
#
_cell.length_a   1.000
_cell.length_b   1.000
_cell.length_c   1.000
_cell.angle_alpha   90.00
_cell.angle_beta   90.00
_cell.angle_gamma   90.00
#
_symmetry.space_group_name_H-M   'P 1'
#
loop_
_entity.id
_entity.type
_entity.pdbx_description
1 polymer ?
#
loop_
_entity_poly.entity_id
_entity_poly.type
_entity_poly.pdbx_seq_one_letter_code
_entity_poly.pdbx_strand_id
1 'polypeptide(L)'
;CPFAAHIRKTNPRSDLEAFGGTAVRRIIRRGISFGPELSRKEKETRMSSEDKECERGLLFACYQSNLGNGFHFMQKDWANAADFPPKSNEKPSVPLPGIDPIIGVSGPGAARSMVGASPSVDDANKTLDFMAKWVIPRGGEYFF
;
A
#
# COMPACT_ATOMS: atom_id res chain seq x y z
N CYS A 1 -14.12 4.66 -4.66
CA CYS A 1 -12.93 3.96 -4.16
C CYS A 1 -11.74 4.91 -4.23
N PRO A 2 -10.99 5.15 -3.14
CA PRO A 2 -9.85 6.08 -3.15
C PRO A 2 -8.78 5.65 -4.15
N PHE A 3 -8.09 6.61 -4.78
CA PHE A 3 -6.99 6.32 -5.71
C PHE A 3 -5.79 5.65 -5.02
N ALA A 4 -5.51 6.02 -3.77
CA ALA A 4 -4.45 5.44 -2.95
C ALA A 4 -4.85 4.13 -2.25
N ALA A 5 -6.06 3.59 -2.49
CA ALA A 5 -6.46 2.32 -1.88
C ALA A 5 -5.52 1.18 -2.29
N HIS A 6 -5.16 0.32 -1.33
CA HIS A 6 -4.12 -0.71 -1.51
C HIS A 6 -4.33 -1.58 -2.76
N ILE A 7 -5.54 -2.09 -2.97
CA ILE A 7 -5.85 -2.93 -4.14
C ILE A 7 -5.82 -2.17 -5.47
N ARG A 8 -6.03 -0.85 -5.45
CA ARG A 8 -6.02 0.02 -6.62
C ARG A 8 -4.60 0.45 -6.97
N LYS A 9 -3.78 0.74 -5.96
CA LYS A 9 -2.33 0.93 -6.10
C LYS A 9 -1.65 -0.31 -6.68
N THR A 10 -2.00 -1.51 -6.20
CA THR A 10 -1.33 -2.76 -6.59
C THR A 10 -1.95 -3.45 -7.82
N ASN A 11 -3.18 -3.09 -8.20
CA ASN A 11 -3.78 -3.48 -9.48
C ASN A 11 -4.76 -2.37 -9.96
N PRO A 12 -4.25 -1.38 -10.70
CA PRO A 12 -4.99 -0.19 -11.11
C PRO A 12 -6.15 -0.43 -12.10
N ARG A 13 -6.17 -1.58 -12.78
CA ARG A 13 -7.19 -1.96 -13.77
C ARG A 13 -7.33 -0.84 -14.83
N SER A 14 -8.53 -0.30 -14.99
CA SER A 14 -8.89 0.71 -15.99
C SER A 14 -8.16 2.04 -15.81
N ASP A 15 -7.59 2.33 -14.63
CA ASP A 15 -6.77 3.53 -14.43
C ASP A 15 -5.53 3.56 -15.36
N LEU A 16 -5.09 2.39 -15.85
CA LEU A 16 -3.95 2.26 -16.75
C LEU A 16 -4.32 1.75 -18.15
N GLU A 17 -5.61 1.65 -18.52
CA GLU A 17 -6.01 1.18 -19.85
C GLU A 17 -5.39 2.03 -20.98
N ALA A 18 -5.42 3.36 -20.84
CA ALA A 18 -4.77 4.29 -21.79
C ALA A 18 -3.23 4.27 -21.73
N PHE A 19 -2.64 3.58 -20.74
CA PHE A 19 -1.20 3.54 -20.47
C PHE A 19 -0.59 2.14 -20.70
N GLY A 20 -1.25 1.30 -21.50
CA GLY A 20 -0.78 -0.06 -21.82
C GLY A 20 -1.21 -1.15 -20.84
N GLY A 21 -2.11 -0.84 -19.90
CA GLY A 21 -2.72 -1.78 -18.97
C GLY A 21 -1.77 -2.31 -17.88
N THR A 22 -2.21 -3.36 -17.17
CA THR A 22 -1.50 -3.89 -15.99
C THR A 22 -0.93 -5.30 -16.20
N ALA A 23 -1.09 -5.90 -17.38
CA ALA A 23 -0.80 -7.31 -17.63
C ALA A 23 0.66 -7.69 -17.29
N VAL A 24 1.63 -6.87 -17.70
CA VAL A 24 3.06 -7.09 -17.44
C VAL A 24 3.46 -6.87 -15.98
N ARG A 25 2.58 -6.29 -15.16
CA ARG A 25 2.81 -5.92 -13.75
C ARG A 25 2.15 -6.88 -12.75
N ARG A 26 1.58 -7.98 -13.24
CA ARG A 26 0.83 -8.94 -12.41
C ARG A 26 1.77 -9.83 -11.61
N ILE A 27 1.34 -10.15 -10.40
CA ILE A 27 1.98 -11.11 -9.50
C ILE A 27 0.96 -12.14 -9.01
N ILE A 28 1.40 -13.37 -8.77
CA ILE A 28 0.63 -14.38 -8.04
C ILE A 28 1.08 -14.34 -6.59
N ARG A 29 0.16 -14.14 -5.63
CA ARG A 29 0.49 -14.06 -4.20
C ARG A 29 0.23 -15.40 -3.52
N ARG A 30 1.18 -15.86 -2.69
CA ARG A 30 1.06 -17.05 -1.82
C ARG A 30 1.53 -16.70 -0.41
N GLY A 31 1.03 -15.57 0.12
CA GLY A 31 1.33 -15.17 1.48
C GLY A 31 0.54 -15.97 2.51
N ILE A 32 1.10 -16.13 3.71
CA ILE A 32 0.46 -16.75 4.86
C ILE A 32 0.69 -15.90 6.11
N SER A 33 -0.32 -15.78 6.97
CA SER A 33 -0.18 -15.08 8.25
C SER A 33 0.71 -15.86 9.21
N PHE A 34 1.41 -15.16 10.10
CA PHE A 34 2.17 -15.76 11.19
C PHE A 34 1.91 -15.02 12.51
N GLY A 35 2.27 -15.66 13.61
CA GLY A 35 2.11 -15.11 14.95
C GLY A 35 0.76 -15.41 15.60
N PRO A 36 0.62 -15.11 16.89
CA PRO A 36 -0.62 -15.34 17.61
C PRO A 36 -1.67 -14.27 17.30
N GLU A 37 -2.92 -14.58 17.62
CA GLU A 37 -4.00 -13.61 17.66
C GLU A 37 -3.71 -12.46 18.65
N LEU A 38 -4.49 -11.38 18.53
CA LEU A 38 -4.39 -10.25 19.46
C LEU A 38 -4.80 -10.68 20.87
N SER A 39 -3.91 -10.45 21.83
CA SER A 39 -4.20 -10.66 23.25
C SER A 39 -5.25 -9.67 23.76
N ARG A 40 -5.88 -9.99 24.90
CA ARG A 40 -6.84 -9.08 25.55
C ARG A 40 -6.21 -7.73 25.89
N LYS A 41 -4.96 -7.74 26.38
CA LYS A 41 -4.21 -6.53 26.74
C LYS A 41 -3.98 -5.64 25.52
N GLU A 42 -3.57 -6.20 24.38
CA GLU A 42 -3.37 -5.44 23.13
C GLU A 42 -4.68 -4.81 22.62
N LYS A 43 -5.80 -5.53 22.74
CA LYS A 43 -7.13 -5.00 22.37
C LYS A 43 -7.54 -3.84 23.26
N GLU A 44 -7.31 -3.95 24.57
CA GLU A 44 -7.64 -2.92 25.56
C GLU A 44 -6.76 -1.66 25.39
N THR A 45 -5.46 -1.82 25.14
CA THR A 45 -4.54 -0.68 24.94
C THR A 45 -4.56 -0.11 23.53
N ARG A 46 -5.15 -0.82 22.56
CA ARG A 46 -5.11 -0.49 21.11
C ARG A 46 -3.68 -0.34 20.58
N MET A 47 -2.74 -1.04 21.17
CA MET A 47 -1.33 -1.06 20.77
C MET A 47 -0.84 -2.50 20.67
N SER A 48 -0.02 -2.78 19.65
CA SER A 48 0.63 -4.07 19.53
C SER A 48 1.68 -4.24 20.64
N SER A 49 1.84 -5.47 21.14
CA SER A 49 2.89 -5.79 22.09
C SER A 49 4.27 -5.66 21.45
N GLU A 50 5.27 -5.24 22.22
CA GLU A 50 6.68 -5.23 21.81
C GLU A 50 7.37 -6.58 22.06
N ASP A 51 6.67 -7.52 22.70
CA ASP A 51 7.16 -8.88 22.93
C ASP A 51 7.30 -9.64 21.61
N LYS A 52 8.45 -10.30 21.42
CA LYS A 52 8.74 -11.13 20.23
C LYS A 52 7.78 -12.30 20.10
N GLU A 53 7.34 -12.87 21.23
CA GLU A 53 6.35 -13.97 21.22
C GLU A 53 4.98 -13.52 20.69
N CYS A 54 4.71 -12.21 20.70
CA CYS A 54 3.51 -11.60 20.15
C CYS A 54 3.69 -11.07 18.72
N GLU A 55 4.87 -11.25 18.11
CA GLU A 55 5.13 -10.77 16.75
C GLU A 55 4.19 -11.48 15.76
N ARG A 56 3.57 -10.70 14.89
CA ARG A 56 2.60 -11.17 13.93
C ARG A 56 2.66 -10.37 12.65
N GLY A 57 2.18 -10.98 11.57
CA GLY A 57 2.10 -10.30 10.30
C GLY A 57 1.86 -11.27 9.15
N LEU A 58 2.48 -10.97 8.02
CA LEU A 58 2.34 -11.71 6.79
C LEU A 58 3.72 -12.15 6.30
N LEU A 59 3.92 -13.46 6.16
CA LEU A 59 4.98 -14.00 5.34
C LEU A 59 4.57 -13.80 3.89
N PHE A 60 5.00 -12.69 3.30
CA PHE A 60 4.64 -12.33 1.94
C PHE A 60 5.50 -13.10 0.93
N ALA A 61 4.86 -13.84 0.04
CA ALA A 61 5.49 -14.45 -1.11
C ALA A 61 4.71 -14.11 -2.38
N CYS A 62 5.42 -13.77 -3.45
CA CYS A 62 4.81 -13.57 -4.75
C CYS A 62 5.69 -14.08 -5.89
N TYR A 63 5.03 -14.45 -6.98
CA TYR A 63 5.65 -15.02 -8.17
C TYR A 63 5.38 -14.11 -9.37
N GLN A 64 6.43 -13.91 -10.16
CA GLN A 64 6.46 -13.18 -11.41
C GLN A 64 7.60 -13.70 -12.27
N SER A 65 7.51 -13.54 -13.59
CA SER A 65 8.63 -13.87 -14.49
C SER A 65 9.74 -12.81 -14.48
N ASN A 66 9.46 -11.60 -13.99
CA ASN A 66 10.41 -10.50 -13.93
C ASN A 66 10.17 -9.63 -12.69
N LEU A 67 11.10 -9.65 -11.74
CA LEU A 67 11.02 -8.87 -10.50
C LEU A 67 10.94 -7.36 -10.75
N GLY A 68 11.68 -6.86 -11.74
CA GLY A 68 11.68 -5.46 -12.17
C GLY A 68 10.35 -5.01 -12.76
N ASN A 69 9.51 -5.95 -13.22
CA ASN A 69 8.15 -5.62 -13.69
C ASN A 69 7.06 -5.88 -12.65
N GLY A 70 7.24 -6.85 -11.76
CA GLY A 70 6.27 -7.25 -10.73
C GLY A 70 6.48 -6.49 -9.41
N PHE A 71 6.90 -7.23 -8.39
CA PHE A 71 7.03 -6.74 -7.00
C PHE A 71 7.79 -5.41 -6.87
N HIS A 72 8.97 -5.28 -7.50
CA HIS A 72 9.80 -4.09 -7.32
C HIS A 72 9.12 -2.83 -7.85
N PHE A 73 8.60 -2.89 -9.08
CA PHE A 73 7.87 -1.79 -9.72
C PHE A 73 6.61 -1.42 -8.95
N MET A 74 5.82 -2.42 -8.54
CA MET A 74 4.60 -2.20 -7.78
C MET A 74 4.87 -1.48 -6.45
N GLN A 75 5.92 -1.88 -5.73
CA GLN A 75 6.27 -1.22 -4.47
C GLN A 75 6.79 0.20 -4.71
N LYS A 76 7.74 0.37 -5.64
CA LYS A 76 8.44 1.65 -5.85
C LYS A 76 7.59 2.67 -6.60
N ASP A 77 7.08 2.29 -7.76
CA ASP A 77 6.48 3.21 -8.74
C ASP A 77 4.98 3.38 -8.52
N TRP A 78 4.32 2.47 -7.77
CA TRP A 78 2.89 2.59 -7.45
C TRP A 78 2.63 2.87 -5.98
N ALA A 79 3.01 1.94 -5.08
CA ALA A 79 2.66 2.03 -3.67
C ALA A 79 3.38 3.18 -2.93
N ASN A 80 4.65 3.42 -3.22
CA ASN A 80 5.44 4.50 -2.61
C ASN A 80 5.25 5.86 -3.31
N ALA A 81 4.74 5.88 -4.55
CA ALA A 81 4.59 7.09 -5.35
C ALA A 81 3.32 7.86 -4.96
N ALA A 82 3.46 9.10 -4.46
CA ALA A 82 2.32 9.90 -4.02
C ALA A 82 1.43 10.44 -5.17
N ASP A 83 1.98 10.47 -6.37
CA ASP A 83 1.38 10.98 -7.60
C ASP A 83 0.76 9.88 -8.48
N PHE A 84 0.88 8.61 -8.10
CA PHE A 84 0.27 7.48 -8.79
C PHE A 84 -1.19 7.23 -8.32
N PRO A 85 -2.15 6.88 -9.20
CA PRO A 85 -2.04 6.66 -10.64
C PRO A 85 -1.81 7.94 -11.46
N PRO A 86 -1.31 7.83 -12.71
CA PRO A 86 -1.14 8.98 -13.59
C PRO A 86 -2.43 9.78 -13.71
N LYS A 87 -2.31 11.11 -13.67
CA LYS A 87 -3.45 12.00 -13.81
C LYS A 87 -3.98 11.94 -15.23
N SER A 88 -5.30 11.85 -15.38
CA SER A 88 -5.94 12.35 -16.60
C SER A 88 -5.90 13.88 -16.56
N ASN A 89 -5.84 14.54 -17.73
CA ASN A 89 -5.89 16.00 -17.84
C ASN A 89 -7.30 16.57 -17.55
N GLU A 90 -8.08 15.88 -16.72
CA GLU A 90 -9.46 16.21 -16.38
C GLU A 90 -9.55 17.47 -15.50
N LYS A 91 -10.62 18.24 -15.70
CA LYS A 91 -10.95 19.42 -14.91
C LYS A 91 -12.25 19.15 -14.12
N PRO A 92 -12.31 19.48 -12.81
CA PRO A 92 -11.28 20.13 -12.00
C PRO A 92 -10.08 19.21 -11.69
N SER A 93 -8.94 19.82 -11.37
CA SER A 93 -7.70 19.11 -11.03
C SER A 93 -7.92 18.15 -9.87
N VAL A 94 -7.62 16.86 -10.06
CA VAL A 94 -7.61 15.85 -9.00
C VAL A 94 -6.37 16.04 -8.11
N PRO A 95 -6.51 16.04 -6.76
CA PRO A 95 -5.37 16.13 -5.87
C PRO A 95 -4.45 14.91 -6.00
N LEU A 96 -3.22 15.03 -5.49
CA LEU A 96 -2.30 13.89 -5.42
C LEU A 96 -2.91 12.82 -4.50
N PRO A 97 -3.08 11.56 -4.98
CA PRO A 97 -3.68 10.49 -4.19
C PRO A 97 -2.99 10.23 -2.85
N GLY A 98 -1.67 10.41 -2.82
CA GLY A 98 -0.81 9.98 -1.74
C GLY A 98 -0.31 8.56 -1.92
N ILE A 99 0.34 8.05 -0.88
CA ILE A 99 0.96 6.72 -0.91
C ILE A 99 -0.04 5.63 -0.48
N ASP A 100 0.30 4.37 -0.72
CA ASP A 100 -0.46 3.24 -0.20
C ASP A 100 -0.44 3.25 1.36
N PRO A 101 -1.61 3.25 2.01
CA PRO A 101 -1.69 3.34 3.47
C PRO A 101 -1.19 2.08 4.20
N ILE A 102 -1.14 0.92 3.52
CA ILE A 102 -0.76 -0.36 4.12
C ILE A 102 0.73 -0.62 3.89
N ILE A 103 1.16 -0.68 2.63
CA ILE A 103 2.53 -1.09 2.26
C ILE A 103 3.42 0.07 1.78
N GLY A 104 2.87 1.26 1.59
CA GLY A 104 3.63 2.41 1.11
C GLY A 104 4.70 2.83 2.11
N VAL A 105 5.93 3.00 1.62
CA VAL A 105 7.08 3.46 2.40
C VAL A 105 7.50 4.83 1.88
N SER A 106 7.59 5.80 2.77
CA SER A 106 8.16 7.12 2.51
C SER A 106 9.59 7.20 3.03
N GLY A 107 10.38 8.14 2.50
CA GLY A 107 11.73 8.41 3.00
C GLY A 107 11.73 8.89 4.46
N PRO A 108 12.90 8.93 5.13
CA PRO A 108 13.00 9.43 6.50
C PRO A 108 12.39 10.83 6.63
N GLY A 109 11.47 11.01 7.59
CA GLY A 109 10.80 12.30 7.84
C GLY A 109 9.70 12.69 6.84
N ALA A 110 9.48 11.93 5.77
CA ALA A 110 8.42 12.22 4.81
C ALA A 110 7.07 11.72 5.33
N ALA A 111 6.07 12.60 5.32
CA ALA A 111 4.70 12.27 5.73
C ALA A 111 4.12 11.16 4.86
N ARG A 112 3.53 10.15 5.51
CA ARG A 112 2.71 9.14 4.87
C ARG A 112 1.27 9.62 4.93
N SER A 113 0.68 9.99 3.81
CA SER A 113 -0.69 10.46 3.78
C SER A 113 -1.42 10.04 2.50
N MET A 114 -2.75 10.10 2.56
CA MET A 114 -3.63 9.94 1.40
C MET A 114 -4.82 10.89 1.46
N VAL A 115 -5.48 11.06 0.33
CA VAL A 115 -6.77 11.77 0.20
C VAL A 115 -7.83 10.86 -0.41
N GLY A 116 -9.09 11.31 -0.44
CA GLY A 116 -10.19 10.55 -1.06
C GLY A 116 -10.73 9.40 -0.22
N ALA A 117 -10.34 9.31 1.06
CA ALA A 117 -10.83 8.30 2.00
C ALA A 117 -12.28 8.58 2.45
N SER A 118 -12.68 9.85 2.54
CA SER A 118 -14.06 10.23 2.85
C SER A 118 -14.96 10.09 1.62
N PRO A 119 -16.16 9.50 1.75
CA PRO A 119 -17.15 9.50 0.69
C PRO A 119 -17.92 10.82 0.58
N SER A 120 -17.82 11.72 1.57
CA SER A 120 -18.46 13.04 1.53
C SER A 120 -17.72 13.97 0.57
N VAL A 121 -18.46 14.73 -0.23
CA VAL A 121 -17.91 15.71 -1.19
C VAL A 121 -17.12 16.80 -0.47
N ASP A 122 -17.64 17.27 0.68
CA ASP A 122 -17.02 18.35 1.47
C ASP A 122 -15.65 17.92 2.04
N ASP A 123 -15.48 16.62 2.29
CA ASP A 123 -14.26 16.03 2.84
C ASP A 123 -13.47 15.20 1.80
N ALA A 124 -13.81 15.28 0.51
CA ALA A 124 -13.23 14.42 -0.52
C ALA A 124 -11.69 14.59 -0.61
N ASN A 125 -11.19 15.79 -0.32
CA ASN A 125 -9.76 16.12 -0.33
C ASN A 125 -9.15 16.17 1.08
N LYS A 126 -9.89 15.76 2.11
CA LYS A 126 -9.38 15.72 3.48
C LYS A 126 -8.20 14.75 3.55
N THR A 127 -7.08 15.25 4.05
CA THR A 127 -5.87 14.46 4.21
C THR A 127 -6.02 13.52 5.40
N LEU A 128 -5.67 12.25 5.18
CA LEU A 128 -5.54 11.24 6.22
C LEU A 128 -4.07 10.89 6.38
N ASP A 129 -3.52 11.22 7.55
CA ASP A 129 -2.12 10.99 7.88
C ASP A 129 -1.90 9.66 8.60
N PHE A 130 -0.82 8.97 8.24
CA PHE A 130 -0.39 7.69 8.80
C PHE A 130 0.94 7.86 9.53
N MET A 131 0.86 8.40 10.75
CA MET A 131 2.06 8.59 11.59
C MET A 131 2.65 7.26 12.06
N ALA A 132 1.81 6.24 12.24
CA ALA A 132 2.25 4.90 12.61
C ALA A 132 2.59 4.07 11.36
N LYS A 133 3.66 3.26 11.46
CA LYS A 133 3.96 2.22 10.47
C LYS A 133 3.22 0.94 10.86
N TRP A 134 2.16 0.60 10.14
CA TRP A 134 1.37 -0.62 10.42
C TRP A 134 2.01 -1.91 9.89
N VAL A 135 2.76 -1.81 8.80
CA VAL A 135 3.55 -2.91 8.22
C VAL A 135 5.02 -2.53 8.29
N ILE A 136 5.84 -3.37 8.91
CA ILE A 136 7.27 -3.13 9.13
C ILE A 136 8.04 -4.31 8.51
N PRO A 137 8.77 -4.11 7.40
CA PRO A 137 9.59 -5.18 6.84
C PRO A 137 10.77 -5.47 7.79
N ARG A 138 10.94 -6.75 8.13
CA ARG A 138 12.02 -7.25 9.01
C ARG A 138 13.05 -8.12 8.28
N GLY A 139 12.86 -8.35 7.00
CA GLY A 139 13.73 -9.17 6.16
C GLY A 139 13.04 -9.52 4.84
N GLY A 140 13.78 -10.14 3.93
CA GLY A 140 13.29 -10.58 2.63
C GLY A 140 14.44 -10.92 1.70
N GLU A 141 14.17 -11.73 0.69
CA GLU A 141 15.15 -12.13 -0.33
C GLU A 141 14.44 -12.46 -1.65
N TYR A 142 15.18 -12.42 -2.76
CA TYR A 142 14.74 -12.85 -4.08
C TYR A 142 15.27 -14.25 -4.42
N PHE A 143 14.37 -15.12 -4.88
CA PHE A 143 14.68 -16.50 -5.27
C PHE A 143 14.24 -16.77 -6.72
N PHE A 144 14.80 -17.82 -7.33
CA PHE A 144 14.40 -18.35 -8.63
C PHE A 144 13.93 -19.81 -8.49
#